data_AF-A0A6C0LCL4-F1
#
_entry.id   AF-A0A6C0LCL4-F1
#
_cell.length_a   1.000
_cell.length_b   1.000
_cell.length_c   1.000
_cell.angle_alpha   90.00
_cell.angle_beta   90.00
_cell.angle_gamma   90.00
#
_symmetry.space_group_name_H-M   'P 1'
#
loop_
_entity.id
_entity.type
_entity.pdbx_description
1 polymer ?
#
loop_
_entity_poly.entity_id
_entity_poly.type
_entity_poly.pdbx_seq_one_letter_code
_entity_poly.pdbx_strand_id
1 'polypeptide(L)'
;MTTISFLTNPSYNVLNTYTLLGGGAITSIGTTTISSSSVANYGFGTVSGSITGTFSGGTALSYPNATATSAMSQMQTLVYAIVNAFNVAGAGAQPFPTPSSSAVTLNPGIVYYWNATSTLSLNGVTITFNGAGQYITYIASLNGNISFTNCNFIYTGVDPSTIFWSVPNGITLNGTTGPNSTIPGIFLAYGQQGGDSPTITTTNAIINGNLYAGTFSFSGATNQGTITSTNTTLNSTVACFLKGTKILTERGYFFIEDLQIEDKVIIHGLILDNSEVVLYEKIQTSPIKWIGKFNSYRHDASDLPVCFKVGSLGEFIPENELFVSPGHRMILDGKIVAARNLVNGETIVQEDTHETIEYYHFELDCHGIIMTEGVLSETFLELGDSKLAFQK
;
A
#
# COMPACT_ATOMS: atom_id res chain seq x y z
N MET A 1 19.23 -15.26 19.86
CA MET A 1 18.93 -15.55 18.45
C MET A 1 17.43 -15.74 18.35
N THR A 2 16.70 -14.64 18.20
CA THR A 2 15.25 -14.66 18.10
C THR A 2 14.93 -15.00 16.65
N THR A 3 14.40 -16.18 16.42
CA THR A 3 13.98 -16.64 15.10
C THR A 3 12.85 -15.72 14.63
N ILE A 4 13.19 -14.86 13.69
CA ILE A 4 12.25 -13.98 13.02
C ILE A 4 11.36 -14.87 12.13
N SER A 5 10.17 -15.20 12.62
CA SER A 5 9.14 -15.94 11.88
C SER A 5 8.27 -14.97 11.09
N PHE A 6 8.77 -14.44 9.98
CA PHE A 6 7.99 -13.60 9.06
C PHE A 6 7.28 -14.45 7.99
N LEU A 7 6.09 -14.00 7.56
CA LEU A 7 5.22 -14.56 6.50
C LEU A 7 4.95 -16.09 6.52
N THR A 8 4.41 -16.62 7.62
CA THR A 8 3.85 -18.00 7.63
C THR A 8 2.48 -18.11 6.97
N ASN A 9 1.93 -17.00 6.44
CA ASN A 9 0.63 -17.03 5.80
C ASN A 9 0.75 -17.44 4.32
N PRO A 10 0.24 -18.61 3.90
CA PRO A 10 0.17 -18.99 2.49
C PRO A 10 -0.60 -17.99 1.61
N SER A 11 -1.36 -17.05 2.20
CA SER A 11 -1.98 -15.92 1.50
C SER A 11 -1.01 -15.01 0.74
N TYR A 12 0.28 -14.99 1.08
CA TYR A 12 1.26 -14.17 0.34
C TYR A 12 1.83 -14.90 -0.90
N ASN A 13 1.79 -16.24 -0.89
CA ASN A 13 2.15 -17.08 -2.05
C ASN A 13 1.01 -17.17 -3.08
N VAL A 14 -0.16 -16.66 -2.72
CA VAL A 14 -1.26 -16.45 -3.65
C VAL A 14 -1.84 -15.07 -3.38
N LEU A 15 -1.20 -14.05 -3.94
CA LEU A 15 -1.89 -12.84 -4.38
C LEU A 15 -2.89 -13.27 -5.47
N ASN A 16 -3.94 -13.96 -5.02
CA ASN A 16 -5.03 -14.40 -5.86
C ASN A 16 -5.75 -13.16 -6.34
N THR A 17 -5.94 -13.11 -7.65
CA THR A 17 -6.60 -12.08 -8.46
C THR A 17 -5.77 -10.82 -8.70
N TYR A 18 -6.02 -10.16 -9.84
CA TYR A 18 -5.43 -8.87 -10.29
C TYR A 18 -4.14 -8.96 -11.11
N THR A 19 -4.14 -9.84 -12.11
CA THR A 19 -3.15 -9.82 -13.18
C THR A 19 -3.61 -8.88 -14.29
N LEU A 20 -2.83 -7.83 -14.57
CA LEU A 20 -3.00 -7.04 -15.80
C LEU A 20 -2.65 -7.88 -17.04
N LEU A 21 -1.75 -8.85 -16.87
CA LEU A 21 -1.37 -9.86 -17.85
C LEU A 21 -1.03 -11.15 -17.10
N GLY A 22 -1.95 -12.13 -17.06
CA GLY A 22 -1.79 -13.35 -16.24
C GLY A 22 -2.25 -14.62 -16.93
N GLY A 23 -1.35 -15.61 -17.00
CA GLY A 23 -1.64 -16.96 -17.53
C GLY A 23 -0.62 -17.50 -18.54
N GLY A 24 0.47 -16.78 -18.83
CA GLY A 24 1.55 -17.22 -19.73
C GLY A 24 2.72 -16.23 -19.73
N ALA A 25 3.90 -16.65 -20.19
CA ALA A 25 5.09 -15.79 -20.25
C ALA A 25 4.86 -14.57 -21.17
N ILE A 26 5.23 -13.38 -20.69
CA ILE A 26 5.18 -12.14 -21.47
C ILE A 26 6.51 -11.99 -22.20
N THR A 27 6.49 -11.97 -23.54
CA THR A 27 7.68 -11.75 -24.37
C THR A 27 7.53 -10.44 -25.14
N SER A 28 8.43 -9.49 -24.92
CA SER A 28 8.47 -8.23 -25.68
C SER A 28 9.43 -8.35 -26.87
N ILE A 29 8.92 -8.16 -28.10
CA ILE A 29 9.74 -8.05 -29.30
C ILE A 29 9.91 -6.56 -29.61
N GLY A 30 11.06 -6.00 -29.21
CA GLY A 30 11.33 -4.56 -29.25
C GLY A 30 11.04 -3.86 -27.92
N THR A 31 10.85 -2.53 -27.97
CA THR A 31 10.53 -1.71 -26.80
C THR A 31 9.03 -1.69 -26.55
N THR A 32 8.67 -1.92 -25.31
CA THR A 32 7.31 -2.01 -24.85
C THR A 32 7.16 -1.20 -23.56
N THR A 33 6.24 -0.24 -23.56
CA THR A 33 5.93 0.57 -22.40
C THR A 33 4.53 0.26 -21.90
N ILE A 34 4.43 0.01 -20.60
CA ILE A 34 3.16 -0.13 -19.89
C ILE A 34 3.12 0.99 -18.86
N SER A 35 2.18 1.91 -19.02
CA SER A 35 1.96 3.02 -18.11
C SER A 35 0.49 3.11 -17.72
N SER A 36 0.18 3.30 -16.45
CA SER A 36 -1.15 3.74 -15.99
C SER A 36 -1.23 5.27 -16.05
N SER A 37 -1.82 5.84 -17.11
CA SER A 37 -1.95 7.30 -17.24
C SER A 37 -3.12 7.85 -16.43
N SER A 38 -2.94 7.98 -15.12
CA SER A 38 -3.72 8.91 -14.30
C SER A 38 -2.96 9.31 -13.03
N VAL A 39 -2.45 10.55 -13.02
CA VAL A 39 -1.94 11.22 -11.80
C VAL A 39 -3.10 11.81 -10.97
N ALA A 40 -4.34 11.71 -11.47
CA ALA A 40 -5.54 12.24 -10.85
C ALA A 40 -6.39 11.11 -10.27
N ASN A 41 -6.55 11.13 -8.94
CA ASN A 41 -7.55 10.43 -8.13
C ASN A 41 -7.72 8.92 -8.33
N TYR A 42 -7.64 8.21 -7.20
CA TYR A 42 -8.05 6.82 -6.97
C TYR A 42 -9.10 6.32 -7.97
N GLY A 43 -8.66 5.55 -8.96
CA GLY A 43 -9.55 5.04 -9.99
C GLY A 43 -8.83 4.12 -10.94
N PHE A 44 -9.34 2.89 -10.98
CA PHE A 44 -9.25 1.92 -12.08
C PHE A 44 -8.05 0.97 -12.10
N GLY A 45 -8.34 -0.26 -11.69
CA GLY A 45 -7.77 -1.49 -12.26
C GLY A 45 -8.39 -1.79 -13.64
N THR A 46 -8.36 -0.82 -14.54
CA THR A 46 -8.30 -1.04 -15.99
C THR A 46 -6.99 -0.39 -16.45
N VAL A 47 -6.37 -0.88 -17.51
CA VAL A 47 -5.30 -0.11 -18.17
C VAL A 47 -5.91 1.23 -18.60
N SER A 48 -5.83 2.26 -17.77
CA SER A 48 -6.24 3.63 -18.13
C SER A 48 -5.15 4.37 -18.90
N GLY A 49 -4.04 3.70 -19.23
CA GLY A 49 -2.97 4.26 -20.04
C GLY A 49 -2.56 3.47 -21.26
N SER A 50 -1.55 3.99 -21.94
CA SER A 50 -1.10 3.44 -23.20
C SER A 50 -0.23 2.22 -22.97
N ILE A 51 -0.60 1.11 -23.59
CA ILE A 51 0.33 0.05 -23.92
C ILE A 51 0.89 0.38 -25.30
N THR A 52 2.18 0.69 -25.39
CA THR A 52 2.86 0.92 -26.68
C THR A 52 3.90 -0.16 -26.88
N GLY A 53 3.86 -0.87 -28.02
CA GLY A 53 4.82 -1.93 -28.36
C GLY A 53 4.19 -3.22 -28.86
N THR A 54 5.04 -4.20 -29.19
CA THR A 54 4.64 -5.53 -29.70
C THR A 54 4.82 -6.57 -28.60
N PHE A 55 3.71 -7.16 -28.15
CA PHE A 55 3.69 -8.23 -27.15
C PHE A 55 3.44 -9.57 -27.83
N SER A 56 4.12 -10.60 -27.36
CA SER A 56 3.85 -11.99 -27.71
C SER A 56 3.75 -12.83 -26.44
N GLY A 57 2.56 -13.37 -26.16
CA GLY A 57 2.29 -14.18 -24.96
C GLY A 57 1.73 -13.39 -23.76
N GLY A 58 1.06 -14.10 -22.86
CA GLY A 58 0.31 -13.55 -21.72
C GLY A 58 -1.14 -13.18 -22.06
N THR A 59 -2.04 -13.29 -21.08
CA THR A 59 -3.47 -12.95 -21.23
C THR A 59 -3.77 -11.67 -20.48
N ALA A 60 -4.17 -10.62 -21.19
CA ALA A 60 -4.64 -9.39 -20.56
C ALA A 60 -6.00 -9.63 -19.89
N LEU A 61 -6.07 -9.54 -18.58
CA LEU A 61 -7.29 -9.76 -17.81
C LEU A 61 -7.75 -8.44 -17.21
N SER A 62 -8.86 -7.92 -17.72
CA SER A 62 -9.58 -6.78 -17.17
C SER A 62 -10.77 -7.33 -16.39
N TYR A 63 -10.73 -7.25 -15.05
CA TYR A 63 -11.82 -7.76 -14.21
C TYR A 63 -12.82 -6.64 -13.91
N PRO A 64 -14.08 -6.72 -14.38
CA PRO A 64 -15.05 -5.64 -14.19
C PRO A 64 -15.56 -5.47 -12.75
N ASN A 65 -15.32 -6.41 -11.83
CA ASN A 65 -16.03 -6.47 -10.54
C ASN A 65 -15.22 -7.00 -9.34
N ALA A 66 -13.89 -7.10 -9.46
CA ALA A 66 -13.03 -7.45 -8.33
C ALA A 66 -12.36 -6.13 -7.89
N THR A 67 -12.69 -5.61 -6.70
CA THR A 67 -12.37 -4.23 -6.34
C THR A 67 -10.85 -4.05 -6.25
N ALA A 68 -10.29 -3.19 -7.12
CA ALA A 68 -8.88 -2.81 -7.17
C ALA A 68 -8.32 -2.35 -5.80
N THR A 69 -9.20 -1.94 -4.89
CA THR A 69 -8.95 -1.68 -3.47
C THR A 69 -8.25 -2.83 -2.76
N SER A 70 -8.59 -4.08 -3.06
CA SER A 70 -7.99 -5.25 -2.41
C SER A 70 -6.55 -5.54 -2.87
N ALA A 71 -6.24 -5.38 -4.15
CA ALA A 71 -4.89 -5.56 -4.71
C ALA A 71 -3.91 -4.49 -4.20
N MET A 72 -4.34 -3.22 -4.24
CA MET A 72 -3.56 -2.10 -3.71
C MET A 72 -3.40 -2.23 -2.20
N SER A 73 -4.44 -2.63 -1.47
CA SER A 73 -4.36 -2.90 -0.04
C SER A 73 -3.40 -4.05 0.27
N GLN A 74 -3.39 -5.13 -0.50
CA GLN A 74 -2.46 -6.25 -0.31
C GLN A 74 -1.01 -5.86 -0.62
N MET A 75 -0.76 -5.09 -1.68
CA MET A 75 0.58 -4.59 -2.00
C MET A 75 1.05 -3.57 -0.95
N GLN A 76 0.17 -2.68 -0.51
CA GLN A 76 0.41 -1.75 0.58
C GLN A 76 0.77 -2.52 1.86
N THR A 77 0.01 -3.57 2.20
CA THR A 77 0.33 -4.48 3.32
C THR A 77 1.70 -5.13 3.15
N LEU A 78 2.08 -5.55 1.93
CA LEU A 78 3.38 -6.17 1.68
C LEU A 78 4.54 -5.16 1.81
N VAL A 79 4.42 -3.96 1.23
CA VAL A 79 5.43 -2.91 1.35
C VAL A 79 5.56 -2.48 2.81
N TYR A 80 4.45 -2.31 3.53
CA TYR A 80 4.48 -2.02 4.96
C TYR A 80 5.11 -3.15 5.76
N ALA A 81 4.78 -4.41 5.48
CA ALA A 81 5.39 -5.54 6.17
C ALA A 81 6.91 -5.57 5.97
N ILE A 82 7.42 -5.19 4.79
CA ILE A 82 8.87 -5.09 4.52
C ILE A 82 9.50 -3.91 5.28
N VAL A 83 8.86 -2.74 5.27
CA VAL A 83 9.34 -1.55 6.00
C VAL A 83 9.34 -1.82 7.51
N ASN A 84 8.29 -2.46 8.02
CA ASN A 84 8.19 -2.85 9.42
C ASN A 84 9.22 -3.93 9.77
N ALA A 85 9.44 -4.92 8.89
CA ALA A 85 10.51 -5.89 9.08
C ALA A 85 11.88 -5.21 9.20
N PHE A 86 12.15 -4.15 8.42
CA PHE A 86 13.36 -3.35 8.57
C PHE A 86 13.40 -2.60 9.92
N ASN A 87 12.32 -1.93 10.30
CA ASN A 87 12.26 -1.17 11.56
C ASN A 87 12.39 -2.08 12.80
N VAL A 88 11.70 -3.21 12.82
CA VAL A 88 11.72 -4.21 13.90
C VAL A 88 13.04 -4.97 13.95
N ALA A 89 13.65 -5.24 12.79
CA ALA A 89 14.96 -5.89 12.76
C ALA A 89 16.00 -5.08 13.54
N GLY A 90 15.91 -3.74 13.56
CA GLY A 90 16.76 -2.88 14.38
C GLY A 90 18.26 -3.19 14.18
N ALA A 91 18.96 -3.58 15.24
CA ALA A 91 20.37 -4.00 15.18
C ALA A 91 20.62 -5.33 14.41
N GLY A 92 19.58 -6.10 14.12
CA GLY A 92 19.62 -7.32 13.31
C GLY A 92 19.58 -7.06 11.80
N ALA A 93 19.12 -5.88 11.35
CA ALA A 93 19.22 -5.48 9.94
C ALA A 93 20.69 -5.26 9.57
N GLN A 94 21.09 -5.73 8.40
CA GLN A 94 22.48 -5.64 7.95
C GLN A 94 22.59 -4.69 6.76
N PRO A 95 23.64 -3.84 6.69
CA PRO A 95 23.93 -3.11 5.47
C PRO A 95 24.04 -4.10 4.31
N PHE A 96 23.50 -3.71 3.14
CA PHE A 96 23.63 -4.52 1.95
C PHE A 96 25.13 -4.73 1.67
N PRO A 97 25.59 -5.98 1.44
CA PRO A 97 27.00 -6.25 1.25
C PRO A 97 27.52 -5.49 0.02
N THR A 98 28.31 -4.45 0.23
CA THR A 98 28.98 -3.75 -0.87
C THR A 98 29.98 -4.70 -1.50
N PRO A 99 29.97 -4.89 -2.84
CA PRO A 99 30.88 -5.83 -3.47
C PRO A 99 32.32 -5.27 -3.41
N SER A 100 33.12 -5.76 -2.46
CA SER A 100 34.58 -5.72 -2.56
C SER A 100 35.12 -6.85 -3.45
N SER A 101 34.25 -7.83 -3.75
CA SER A 101 34.50 -9.02 -4.56
C SER A 101 33.30 -9.25 -5.48
N SER A 102 33.50 -9.99 -6.57
CA SER A 102 32.52 -10.25 -7.63
C SER A 102 31.27 -11.05 -7.21
N ALA A 103 31.01 -11.23 -5.90
CA ALA A 103 29.92 -12.02 -5.37
C ALA A 103 29.32 -11.44 -4.07
N VAL A 104 28.01 -11.61 -3.91
CA VAL A 104 27.22 -11.26 -2.73
C VAL A 104 26.44 -12.50 -2.31
N THR A 105 26.47 -12.84 -1.03
CA THR A 105 25.65 -13.91 -0.46
C THR A 105 24.66 -13.32 0.53
N LEU A 106 23.38 -13.59 0.33
CA LEU A 106 22.30 -13.20 1.22
C LEU A 106 21.82 -14.45 1.97
N ASN A 107 21.53 -14.29 3.26
CA ASN A 107 21.02 -15.35 4.13
C ASN A 107 19.54 -15.13 4.46
N PRO A 108 18.76 -16.21 4.62
CA PRO A 108 17.35 -16.11 4.92
C PRO A 108 17.12 -15.53 6.33
N GLY A 109 16.02 -14.78 6.49
CA GLY A 109 15.64 -14.16 7.75
C GLY A 109 16.40 -12.88 8.10
N ILE A 110 17.30 -12.41 7.23
CA ILE A 110 18.02 -11.14 7.38
C ILE A 110 17.39 -10.09 6.47
N VAL A 111 17.14 -8.91 7.03
CA VAL A 111 16.80 -7.71 6.26
C VAL A 111 18.09 -6.98 5.90
N TYR A 112 18.39 -6.94 4.60
CA TYR A 112 19.51 -6.17 4.06
C TYR A 112 19.04 -4.78 3.66
N TYR A 113 19.78 -3.74 4.05
CA TYR A 113 19.38 -2.37 3.77
C TYR A 113 20.45 -1.55 3.05
N TRP A 114 19.99 -0.61 2.22
CA TRP A 114 20.82 0.41 1.61
C TRP A 114 20.26 1.79 1.92
N ASN A 115 21.01 2.63 2.62
CA ASN A 115 20.58 3.95 3.05
C ASN A 115 21.31 5.10 2.31
N ALA A 116 22.24 4.79 1.41
CA ALA A 116 22.89 5.82 0.62
C ALA A 116 21.93 6.42 -0.42
N THR A 117 22.11 7.70 -0.71
CA THR A 117 21.34 8.43 -1.72
C THR A 117 21.67 8.00 -3.15
N SER A 118 22.82 7.35 -3.35
CA SER A 118 23.21 6.77 -4.63
C SER A 118 22.48 5.45 -4.90
N THR A 119 22.21 5.16 -6.17
CA THR A 119 21.71 3.86 -6.62
C THR A 119 22.60 2.71 -6.13
N LEU A 120 22.00 1.68 -5.51
CA LEU A 120 22.67 0.41 -5.27
C LEU A 120 22.90 -0.27 -6.62
N SER A 121 24.13 -0.18 -7.12
CA SER A 121 24.49 -0.63 -8.47
C SER A 121 25.30 -1.92 -8.40
N LEU A 122 24.73 -3.01 -8.93
CA LEU A 122 25.34 -4.34 -8.97
C LEU A 122 25.66 -4.65 -10.43
N ASN A 123 26.95 -4.75 -10.75
CA ASN A 123 27.43 -4.99 -12.11
C ASN A 123 28.36 -6.21 -12.14
N GLY A 124 28.01 -7.25 -12.91
CA GLY A 124 28.82 -8.47 -12.98
C GLY A 124 28.87 -9.27 -11.67
N VAL A 125 27.97 -8.97 -10.73
CA VAL A 125 27.95 -9.58 -9.40
C VAL A 125 27.20 -10.90 -9.43
N THR A 126 27.79 -11.95 -8.83
CA THR A 126 27.06 -13.19 -8.52
C THR A 126 26.33 -13.05 -7.19
N ILE A 127 25.01 -13.09 -7.21
CA ILE A 127 24.14 -12.97 -6.04
C ILE A 127 23.63 -14.37 -5.67
N THR A 128 23.98 -14.83 -4.48
CA THR A 128 23.63 -16.17 -3.99
C THR A 128 22.64 -16.07 -2.84
N PHE A 129 21.55 -16.83 -2.92
CA PHE A 129 20.58 -17.03 -1.85
C PHE A 129 20.79 -18.42 -1.25
N ASN A 130 21.11 -18.48 0.05
CA ASN A 130 21.48 -19.74 0.69
C ASN A 130 20.40 -20.29 1.63
N GLY A 131 19.66 -21.30 1.16
CA GLY A 131 18.71 -22.07 1.98
C GLY A 131 17.27 -21.58 1.89
N ALA A 132 16.34 -22.40 2.37
CA ALA A 132 14.92 -22.04 2.38
C ALA A 132 14.66 -20.89 3.38
N GLY A 133 13.80 -19.95 2.99
CA GLY A 133 13.39 -18.84 3.84
C GLY A 133 13.19 -17.56 3.05
N GLN A 134 13.04 -16.45 3.77
CA GLN A 134 12.77 -15.13 3.19
C GLN A 134 14.02 -14.29 3.09
N TYR A 135 14.14 -13.59 1.97
CA TYR A 135 15.24 -12.68 1.70
C TYR A 135 14.66 -11.32 1.45
N ILE A 136 15.00 -10.34 2.29
CA ILE A 136 14.44 -9.00 2.18
C ILE A 136 15.58 -8.04 1.92
N THR A 137 15.51 -7.33 0.80
CA THR A 137 16.35 -6.17 0.52
C THR A 137 15.48 -4.92 0.48
N TYR A 138 15.85 -3.93 1.29
CA TYR A 138 15.12 -2.67 1.43
C TYR A 138 16.04 -1.48 1.16
N ILE A 139 15.64 -0.59 0.24
CA ILE A 139 16.34 0.68 0.01
C ILE A 139 15.65 1.76 0.84
N ALA A 140 16.34 2.25 1.87
CA ALA A 140 15.79 3.21 2.83
C ALA A 140 15.82 4.67 2.35
N SER A 141 16.64 4.98 1.33
CA SER A 141 16.71 6.34 0.78
C SER A 141 15.45 6.66 -0.02
N LEU A 142 14.82 7.81 0.22
CA LEU A 142 13.54 8.22 -0.38
C LEU A 142 13.51 8.16 -1.92
N ASN A 143 14.62 8.49 -2.58
CA ASN A 143 14.75 8.42 -4.05
C ASN A 143 15.67 7.27 -4.48
N GLY A 144 15.82 6.29 -3.59
CA GLY A 144 16.74 5.18 -3.75
C GLY A 144 16.33 4.27 -4.89
N ASN A 145 17.34 3.84 -5.64
CA ASN A 145 17.19 2.94 -6.77
C ASN A 145 18.08 1.72 -6.56
N ILE A 146 17.74 0.63 -7.25
CA ILE A 146 18.61 -0.53 -7.40
C ILE A 146 18.78 -0.84 -8.89
N SER A 147 19.99 -1.24 -9.26
CA SER A 147 20.30 -1.64 -10.64
C SER A 147 21.09 -2.94 -10.64
N PHE A 148 20.63 -3.90 -11.43
CA PHE A 148 21.31 -5.15 -11.72
C PHE A 148 21.73 -5.13 -13.18
N THR A 149 23.03 -5.25 -13.44
CA THR A 149 23.59 -5.29 -14.79
C THR A 149 24.51 -6.48 -14.94
N ASN A 150 24.18 -7.42 -15.83
CA ASN A 150 24.97 -8.64 -16.03
C ASN A 150 25.22 -9.41 -14.72
N CYS A 151 24.24 -9.42 -13.83
CA CYS A 151 24.34 -10.19 -12.59
C CYS A 151 24.08 -11.67 -12.87
N ASN A 152 24.64 -12.54 -12.02
CA ASN A 152 24.32 -13.96 -12.00
C ASN A 152 23.56 -14.27 -10.70
N PHE A 153 22.42 -14.95 -10.79
CA PHE A 153 21.60 -15.28 -9.61
C PHE A 153 21.64 -16.79 -9.33
N ILE A 154 22.03 -17.17 -8.12
CA ILE A 154 22.08 -18.57 -7.67
C ILE A 154 21.07 -18.73 -6.54
N TYR A 155 20.02 -19.53 -6.77
CA TYR A 155 18.88 -19.69 -5.85
C TYR A 155 18.36 -21.14 -5.78
N THR A 156 19.24 -22.13 -5.92
CA THR A 156 18.87 -23.56 -5.89
C THR A 156 18.21 -23.93 -4.55
N GLY A 157 16.99 -24.49 -4.62
CA GLY A 157 16.24 -24.87 -3.41
C GLY A 157 15.58 -23.69 -2.68
N VAL A 158 15.54 -22.51 -3.33
CA VAL A 158 14.83 -21.32 -2.85
C VAL A 158 13.63 -21.06 -3.75
N ASP A 159 12.48 -20.76 -3.15
CA ASP A 159 11.30 -20.33 -3.90
C ASP A 159 11.47 -18.85 -4.29
N PRO A 160 11.45 -18.49 -5.59
CA PRO A 160 11.57 -17.10 -6.01
C PRO A 160 10.53 -16.15 -5.39
N SER A 161 9.36 -16.66 -4.96
CA SER A 161 8.33 -15.86 -4.29
C SER A 161 8.71 -15.40 -2.88
N THR A 162 9.80 -15.89 -2.30
CA THR A 162 10.29 -15.47 -0.97
C THR A 162 11.45 -14.48 -1.01
N ILE A 163 11.84 -14.02 -2.20
CA ILE A 163 12.91 -13.04 -2.41
C ILE A 163 12.27 -11.69 -2.71
N PHE A 164 12.49 -10.69 -1.85
CA PHE A 164 11.87 -9.37 -1.94
C PHE A 164 12.91 -8.29 -2.21
N TRP A 165 12.65 -7.49 -3.23
CA TRP A 165 13.41 -6.28 -3.58
C TRP A 165 12.48 -5.07 -3.48
N SER A 166 12.64 -4.28 -2.42
CA SER A 166 11.76 -3.15 -2.11
C SER A 166 12.50 -1.83 -2.24
N VAL A 167 12.07 -1.00 -3.18
CA VAL A 167 12.68 0.31 -3.47
C VAL A 167 11.62 1.40 -3.62
N PRO A 168 11.90 2.63 -3.15
CA PRO A 168 10.93 3.72 -3.24
C PRO A 168 10.86 4.36 -4.62
N ASN A 169 11.89 4.29 -5.47
CA ASN A 169 11.86 4.94 -6.77
C ASN A 169 11.91 3.96 -7.95
N GLY A 170 13.07 3.35 -8.24
CA GLY A 170 13.26 2.62 -9.49
C GLY A 170 14.12 1.36 -9.39
N ILE A 171 13.75 0.36 -10.19
CA ILE A 171 14.50 -0.88 -10.36
C ILE A 171 14.91 -1.01 -11.82
N THR A 172 16.19 -1.23 -12.05
CA THR A 172 16.73 -1.55 -13.37
C THR A 172 17.22 -2.98 -13.43
N LEU A 173 16.70 -3.77 -14.37
CA LEU A 173 17.07 -5.17 -14.61
C LEU A 173 17.67 -5.29 -16.03
N ASN A 174 18.99 -5.31 -16.14
CA ASN A 174 19.68 -5.29 -17.44
C ASN A 174 20.57 -6.53 -17.64
N GLY A 175 20.05 -7.52 -18.35
CA GLY A 175 20.76 -8.76 -18.67
C GLY A 175 21.14 -9.61 -17.46
N THR A 176 21.28 -10.91 -17.68
CA THR A 176 21.99 -11.78 -16.72
C THR A 176 23.00 -12.63 -17.48
N THR A 177 24.13 -12.90 -16.85
CA THR A 177 25.20 -13.73 -17.41
C THR A 177 25.32 -15.00 -16.56
N GLY A 178 24.78 -16.12 -17.02
CA GLY A 178 24.85 -17.40 -16.29
C GLY A 178 23.94 -18.50 -16.84
N PRO A 179 24.15 -19.78 -16.45
CA PRO A 179 23.24 -20.87 -16.79
C PRO A 179 21.88 -20.67 -16.07
N ASN A 180 20.76 -20.87 -16.75
CA ASN A 180 19.40 -20.58 -16.25
C ASN A 180 19.20 -19.09 -15.88
N SER A 181 19.70 -18.20 -16.75
CA SER A 181 19.77 -16.73 -16.71
C SER A 181 18.44 -16.01 -16.40
N THR A 182 17.86 -16.28 -15.24
CA THR A 182 16.63 -15.66 -14.78
C THR A 182 16.85 -14.94 -13.45
N ILE A 183 16.21 -13.79 -13.32
CA ILE A 183 16.26 -12.95 -12.12
C ILE A 183 15.10 -13.38 -11.23
N PRO A 184 15.34 -13.98 -10.05
CA PRO A 184 14.28 -14.39 -9.15
C PRO A 184 13.81 -13.23 -8.27
N GLY A 185 12.53 -13.23 -7.92
CA GLY A 185 12.03 -12.38 -6.83
C GLY A 185 10.74 -11.63 -7.11
N ILE A 186 10.28 -10.99 -6.06
CA ILE A 186 9.21 -10.01 -6.04
C ILE A 186 9.86 -8.63 -6.01
N PHE A 187 9.59 -7.83 -7.04
CA PHE A 187 10.17 -6.50 -7.24
C PHE A 187 9.10 -5.44 -7.00
N LEU A 188 9.33 -4.60 -5.98
CA LEU A 188 8.40 -3.58 -5.51
C LEU A 188 9.05 -2.20 -5.71
N ALA A 189 8.58 -1.45 -6.71
CA ALA A 189 8.91 -0.04 -6.90
C ALA A 189 7.67 0.79 -6.54
N TYR A 190 7.65 1.38 -5.34
CA TYR A 190 6.39 1.79 -4.70
C TYR A 190 6.14 3.31 -4.64
N GLY A 191 7.07 4.16 -5.07
CA GLY A 191 6.91 5.61 -5.13
C GLY A 191 6.99 6.29 -3.75
N GLN A 192 7.32 7.58 -3.73
CA GLN A 192 7.06 8.46 -2.58
C GLN A 192 6.03 9.52 -2.98
N GLN A 193 5.36 10.10 -1.98
CA GLN A 193 4.27 11.06 -2.21
C GLN A 193 4.69 12.22 -3.12
N GLY A 194 3.84 12.60 -4.09
CA GLY A 194 4.03 13.82 -4.88
C GLY A 194 4.33 13.67 -6.37
N GLY A 195 3.72 12.71 -7.06
CA GLY A 195 3.72 12.67 -8.54
C GLY A 195 4.85 11.86 -9.19
N ASP A 196 5.71 11.22 -8.41
CA ASP A 196 6.69 10.28 -8.93
C ASP A 196 6.01 9.02 -9.48
N SER A 197 6.42 8.60 -10.67
CA SER A 197 5.97 7.35 -11.30
C SER A 197 7.08 6.30 -11.13
N PRO A 198 7.05 5.50 -10.03
CA PRO A 198 8.09 4.53 -9.79
C PRO A 198 8.18 3.55 -10.96
N THR A 199 9.40 3.31 -11.42
CA THR A 199 9.62 2.64 -12.71
C THR A 199 10.43 1.37 -12.54
N ILE A 200 9.94 0.29 -13.13
CA ILE A 200 10.74 -0.92 -13.37
C ILE A 200 11.14 -0.96 -14.85
N THR A 201 12.44 -0.85 -15.10
CA THR A 201 13.01 -0.96 -16.45
C THR A 201 13.71 -2.29 -16.60
N THR A 202 13.38 -3.02 -17.66
CA THR A 202 14.00 -4.31 -17.97
C THR A 202 14.55 -4.32 -19.38
N THR A 203 15.76 -4.83 -19.56
CA THR A 203 16.43 -4.92 -20.85
C THR A 203 17.16 -6.25 -20.97
N ASN A 204 16.86 -7.02 -22.02
CA ASN A 204 17.49 -8.32 -22.30
C ASN A 204 17.53 -9.27 -21.09
N ALA A 205 16.51 -9.23 -20.24
CA ALA A 205 16.44 -9.95 -18.99
C ALA A 205 15.29 -10.95 -18.99
N ILE A 206 15.49 -12.11 -18.36
CA ILE A 206 14.42 -13.05 -18.05
C ILE A 206 14.13 -12.91 -16.56
N ILE A 207 12.89 -12.62 -16.18
CA ILE A 207 12.47 -12.50 -14.79
C ILE A 207 11.62 -13.72 -14.42
N ASN A 208 11.97 -14.36 -13.31
CA ASN A 208 11.19 -15.43 -12.69
C ASN A 208 10.58 -14.92 -11.38
N GLY A 209 9.51 -14.15 -11.50
CA GLY A 209 8.82 -13.57 -10.37
C GLY A 209 8.00 -12.33 -10.73
N ASN A 210 7.46 -11.68 -9.70
CA ASN A 210 6.40 -10.69 -9.84
C ASN A 210 6.94 -9.26 -9.82
N LEU A 211 6.38 -8.39 -10.65
CA LEU A 211 6.78 -6.99 -10.80
C LEU A 211 5.64 -6.05 -10.42
N TYR A 212 5.94 -5.06 -9.57
CA TYR A 212 5.00 -4.06 -9.09
C TYR A 212 5.61 -2.66 -9.22
N ALA A 213 4.97 -1.79 -10.02
CA ALA A 213 5.43 -0.44 -10.29
C ALA A 213 4.33 0.41 -10.93
N GLY A 214 4.46 1.74 -10.88
CA GLY A 214 3.56 2.64 -11.62
C GLY A 214 3.84 2.69 -13.13
N THR A 215 5.08 2.43 -13.53
CA THR A 215 5.47 2.37 -14.93
C THR A 215 6.43 1.22 -15.17
N PHE A 216 6.27 0.57 -16.32
CA PHE A 216 7.19 -0.44 -16.80
C PHE A 216 7.73 -0.12 -18.19
N SER A 217 9.00 -0.42 -18.39
CA SER A 217 9.66 -0.36 -19.69
C SER A 217 10.38 -1.68 -19.94
N PHE A 218 10.00 -2.39 -21.00
CA PHE A 218 10.58 -3.66 -21.41
C PHE A 218 11.28 -3.51 -22.75
N SER A 219 12.49 -4.03 -22.88
CA SER A 219 13.20 -4.09 -24.16
C SER A 219 13.90 -5.44 -24.32
N GLY A 220 13.41 -6.31 -25.20
CA GLY A 220 13.96 -7.66 -25.39
C GLY A 220 13.92 -8.53 -24.13
N ALA A 221 12.96 -8.28 -23.24
CA ALA A 221 12.84 -8.96 -21.95
C ALA A 221 11.66 -9.95 -21.91
N THR A 222 11.77 -10.95 -21.04
CA THR A 222 10.74 -11.94 -20.76
C THR A 222 10.40 -11.94 -19.27
N ASN A 223 9.14 -11.79 -18.91
CA ASN A 223 8.67 -12.01 -17.53
C ASN A 223 7.82 -13.30 -17.48
N GLN A 224 8.15 -14.19 -16.55
CA GLN A 224 7.45 -15.47 -16.34
C GLN A 224 6.42 -15.42 -15.22
N GLY A 225 6.36 -14.30 -14.48
CA GLY A 225 5.44 -14.09 -13.37
C GLY A 225 4.32 -13.10 -13.70
N THR A 226 3.82 -12.44 -12.66
CA THR A 226 2.76 -11.42 -12.77
C THR A 226 3.36 -10.02 -12.87
N ILE A 227 2.77 -9.17 -13.71
CA ILE A 227 3.01 -7.72 -13.73
C ILE A 227 1.77 -7.00 -13.22
N THR A 228 1.96 -6.10 -12.27
CA THR A 228 0.90 -5.30 -11.65
C THR A 228 1.27 -3.81 -11.71
N SER A 229 0.56 -3.04 -12.55
CA SER A 229 0.72 -1.59 -12.65
C SER A 229 0.00 -0.88 -11.52
N THR A 230 0.70 -0.01 -10.81
CA THR A 230 0.23 0.63 -9.59
C THR A 230 0.54 2.13 -9.61
N ASN A 231 -0.47 2.99 -9.79
CA ASN A 231 -0.32 4.39 -9.39
C ASN A 231 -0.40 4.46 -7.85
N THR A 232 0.64 3.99 -7.17
CA THR A 232 0.77 4.11 -5.73
C THR A 232 1.64 5.31 -5.42
N THR A 233 1.00 6.42 -5.10
CA THR A 233 1.48 7.21 -3.98
C THR A 233 1.14 6.41 -2.71
N LEU A 234 2.14 6.05 -1.92
CA LEU A 234 1.94 5.60 -0.54
C LEU A 234 1.45 6.79 0.30
N ASN A 235 0.20 7.15 0.09
CA ASN A 235 -0.56 7.86 1.07
C ASN A 235 -1.30 6.76 1.81
N SER A 236 -0.85 6.39 3.01
CA SER A 236 -1.83 6.05 4.02
C SER A 236 -2.68 7.30 4.17
N THR A 237 -3.73 7.44 3.35
CA THR A 237 -4.86 8.29 3.75
C THR A 237 -5.43 7.58 4.94
N VAL A 238 -4.89 7.94 6.10
CA VAL A 238 -5.35 7.47 7.38
C VAL A 238 -6.79 7.96 7.46
N ALA A 239 -7.75 7.04 7.50
CA ALA A 239 -9.12 7.40 7.81
C ALA A 239 -9.10 8.03 9.20
N CYS A 240 -9.52 9.28 9.33
CA CYS A 240 -9.49 10.01 10.59
C CYS A 240 -10.63 11.02 10.68
N PHE A 241 -10.99 11.36 11.91
CA PHE A 241 -11.83 12.50 12.24
C PHE A 241 -10.94 13.68 12.62
N LEU A 242 -11.33 14.89 12.23
CA LEU A 242 -10.62 16.08 12.67
C LEU A 242 -10.92 16.34 14.16
N LYS A 243 -9.96 16.92 14.87
CA LYS A 243 -10.17 17.50 16.19
C LYS A 243 -11.45 18.35 16.23
N GLY A 244 -12.23 18.21 17.30
CA GLY A 244 -13.51 18.89 17.46
C GLY A 244 -14.72 18.13 16.90
N THR A 245 -14.50 16.99 16.22
CA THR A 245 -15.60 16.11 15.78
C THR A 245 -16.22 15.41 16.98
N LYS A 246 -17.55 15.44 17.09
CA LYS A 246 -18.28 14.74 18.15
C LYS A 246 -18.70 13.33 17.74
N ILE A 247 -18.48 12.40 18.68
CA ILE A 247 -18.83 10.99 18.57
C ILE A 247 -19.95 10.68 19.56
N LEU A 248 -20.96 9.92 19.14
CA LEU A 248 -22.04 9.49 20.02
C LEU A 248 -21.56 8.38 20.97
N THR A 249 -21.60 8.67 22.27
CA THR A 249 -21.26 7.72 23.35
C THR A 249 -22.48 7.37 24.18
N GLU A 250 -22.36 6.41 25.09
CA GLU A 250 -23.43 6.12 26.06
C GLU A 250 -23.79 7.31 26.97
N ARG A 251 -22.88 8.31 27.06
CA ARG A 251 -23.05 9.55 27.82
C ARG A 251 -23.53 10.73 26.96
N GLY A 252 -23.85 10.49 25.69
CA GLY A 252 -24.15 11.53 24.69
C GLY A 252 -22.94 11.85 23.81
N TYR A 253 -23.00 12.98 23.10
CA TYR A 253 -21.92 13.40 22.20
C TYR A 253 -20.70 13.92 22.96
N PHE A 254 -19.52 13.36 22.66
CA PHE A 254 -18.22 13.79 23.19
C PHE A 254 -17.26 14.10 22.05
N PHE A 255 -16.38 15.08 22.24
CA PHE A 255 -15.33 15.37 21.27
C PHE A 255 -14.34 14.20 21.17
N ILE A 256 -13.87 13.91 19.97
CA ILE A 256 -12.98 12.76 19.74
C ILE A 256 -11.67 12.86 20.53
N GLU A 257 -11.13 14.07 20.70
CA GLU A 257 -9.93 14.32 21.50
C GLU A 257 -10.10 14.10 23.01
N ASP A 258 -11.35 14.08 23.50
CA ASP A 258 -11.69 13.89 24.91
C ASP A 258 -12.04 12.43 25.25
N LEU A 259 -12.18 11.56 24.24
CA LEU A 259 -12.44 10.14 24.43
C LEU A 259 -11.23 9.43 25.04
N GLN A 260 -11.50 8.44 25.88
CA GLN A 260 -10.48 7.63 26.54
C GLN A 260 -10.68 6.14 26.24
N ILE A 261 -9.59 5.37 26.38
CA ILE A 261 -9.67 3.90 26.34
C ILE A 261 -10.67 3.43 27.41
N GLU A 262 -11.46 2.42 27.07
CA GLU A 262 -12.62 1.91 27.82
C GLU A 262 -13.87 2.82 27.88
N ASP A 263 -13.85 4.04 27.33
CA ASP A 263 -15.11 4.74 27.05
C ASP A 263 -15.97 3.92 26.08
N LYS A 264 -17.28 3.90 26.32
CA LYS A 264 -18.23 3.15 25.50
C LYS A 264 -18.90 4.04 24.47
N VAL A 265 -18.62 3.76 23.21
CA VAL A 265 -19.31 4.38 22.07
C VAL A 265 -20.57 3.61 21.72
N ILE A 266 -21.57 4.30 21.17
CA ILE A 266 -22.74 3.65 20.58
C ILE A 266 -22.33 3.08 19.22
N ILE A 267 -22.57 1.78 19.01
CA ILE A 267 -22.38 1.13 17.72
C ILE A 267 -23.73 0.81 17.07
N HIS A 268 -23.86 1.16 15.80
CA HIS A 268 -25.05 0.96 14.96
C HIS A 268 -24.94 -0.27 14.06
N GLY A 269 -23.78 -0.93 14.03
CA GLY A 269 -23.53 -2.08 13.17
C GLY A 269 -22.06 -2.41 13.07
N LEU A 270 -21.74 -3.32 12.16
CA LEU A 270 -20.38 -3.77 11.83
C LEU A 270 -20.11 -3.65 10.33
N ILE A 271 -18.82 -3.55 10.01
CA ILE A 271 -18.30 -3.73 8.66
C ILE A 271 -17.55 -5.06 8.61
N LEU A 272 -18.10 -6.04 7.90
CA LEU A 272 -17.50 -7.36 7.70
C LEU A 272 -16.69 -7.39 6.40
N ASP A 273 -15.59 -8.16 6.40
CA ASP A 273 -14.70 -8.34 5.24
C ASP A 273 -14.38 -7.04 4.50
N ASN A 274 -14.25 -5.94 5.26
CA ASN A 274 -13.94 -4.60 4.78
C ASN A 274 -14.90 -4.04 3.71
N SER A 275 -16.12 -4.59 3.58
CA SER A 275 -17.05 -4.21 2.51
C SER A 275 -18.54 -4.41 2.81
N GLU A 276 -18.90 -5.37 3.66
CA GLU A 276 -20.30 -5.68 3.98
C GLU A 276 -20.75 -4.90 5.21
N VAL A 277 -21.85 -4.15 5.09
CA VAL A 277 -22.45 -3.37 6.18
C VAL A 277 -23.57 -4.18 6.82
N VAL A 278 -23.46 -4.43 8.13
CA VAL A 278 -24.49 -5.09 8.92
C VAL A 278 -24.97 -4.13 10.00
N LEU A 279 -26.18 -3.58 9.85
CA LEU A 279 -26.77 -2.69 10.84
C LEU A 279 -27.51 -3.47 11.93
N TYR A 280 -27.41 -2.99 13.17
CA TYR A 280 -28.11 -3.56 14.30
C TYR A 280 -29.51 -2.98 14.44
N GLU A 281 -30.47 -3.84 14.78
CA GLU A 281 -31.84 -3.41 15.10
C GLU A 281 -31.95 -2.75 16.48
N LYS A 282 -30.97 -2.99 17.36
CA LYS A 282 -30.94 -2.48 18.74
C LYS A 282 -29.63 -1.75 18.98
N ILE A 283 -29.70 -0.73 19.83
CA ILE A 283 -28.53 -0.01 20.33
C ILE A 283 -27.59 -1.01 21.00
N GLN A 284 -26.34 -1.00 20.56
CA GLN A 284 -25.25 -1.72 21.22
C GLN A 284 -24.16 -0.72 21.58
N THR A 285 -23.31 -1.11 22.53
CA THR A 285 -22.14 -0.31 22.91
C THR A 285 -20.89 -1.17 22.89
N SER A 286 -19.75 -0.53 22.62
CA SER A 286 -18.46 -1.21 22.62
C SER A 286 -17.39 -0.29 23.23
N PRO A 287 -16.50 -0.82 24.08
CA PRO A 287 -15.43 -0.04 24.68
C PRO A 287 -14.33 0.27 23.65
N ILE A 288 -13.79 1.48 23.71
CA ILE A 288 -12.62 1.87 22.94
C ILE A 288 -11.40 1.08 23.41
N LYS A 289 -10.69 0.44 22.48
CA LYS A 289 -9.46 -0.34 22.75
C LYS A 289 -8.19 0.40 22.46
N TRP A 290 -8.25 1.37 21.56
CA TRP A 290 -7.10 2.16 21.18
C TRP A 290 -7.57 3.51 20.64
N ILE A 291 -6.76 4.54 20.86
CA ILE A 291 -6.94 5.88 20.30
C ILE A 291 -5.60 6.32 19.71
N GLY A 292 -5.64 6.83 18.49
CA GLY A 292 -4.49 7.39 17.79
C GLY A 292 -4.71 8.84 17.44
N LYS A 293 -3.61 9.59 17.38
CA LYS A 293 -3.57 10.96 16.89
C LYS A 293 -2.55 11.08 15.76
N PHE A 294 -2.87 11.84 14.74
CA PHE A 294 -2.00 12.12 13.61
C PHE A 294 -2.06 13.62 13.29
N ASN A 295 -0.90 14.29 13.28
CA ASN A 295 -0.82 15.67 12.83
C ASN A 295 -0.39 15.69 11.36
N SER A 296 -1.23 16.24 10.47
CA SER A 296 -0.79 16.59 9.13
C SER A 296 -0.40 18.08 9.06
N TYR A 297 0.77 18.30 8.48
CA TYR A 297 1.28 19.63 8.11
C TYR A 297 1.26 19.84 6.60
N ARG A 298 0.63 18.92 5.86
CA ARG A 298 0.56 18.95 4.41
C ARG A 298 -0.76 19.57 3.98
N HIS A 299 -0.67 20.56 3.10
CA HIS A 299 -1.80 21.21 2.46
C HIS A 299 -1.98 20.67 1.04
N ASP A 300 -2.06 19.35 0.91
CA ASP A 300 -2.41 18.68 -0.34
C ASP A 300 -3.76 17.97 -0.22
N ALA A 301 -4.43 17.74 -1.35
CA ALA A 301 -5.77 17.15 -1.37
C ALA A 301 -5.86 15.73 -0.76
N SER A 302 -4.74 15.06 -0.50
CA SER A 302 -4.73 13.78 0.22
C SER A 302 -4.91 13.93 1.72
N ASP A 303 -4.49 15.06 2.29
CA ASP A 303 -4.50 15.29 3.73
C ASP A 303 -5.52 16.36 4.17
N LEU A 304 -5.89 17.28 3.27
CA LEU A 304 -6.89 18.31 3.54
C LEU A 304 -8.25 17.71 3.95
N PRO A 305 -8.87 18.16 5.05
CA PRO A 305 -10.18 17.66 5.48
C PRO A 305 -11.25 17.78 4.40
N VAL A 306 -12.14 16.81 4.37
CA VAL A 306 -13.45 16.93 3.71
C VAL A 306 -14.44 17.43 4.76
N CYS A 307 -15.04 18.58 4.48
CA CYS A 307 -16.07 19.20 5.29
C CYS A 307 -17.46 18.87 4.70
N PHE A 308 -18.29 18.24 5.52
CA PHE A 308 -19.71 18.06 5.28
C PHE A 308 -20.43 19.18 6.02
N LYS A 309 -20.99 20.15 5.29
CA LYS A 309 -21.74 21.25 5.90
C LYS A 309 -23.03 20.73 6.53
N VAL A 310 -23.55 21.44 7.52
CA VAL A 310 -24.84 21.13 8.15
C VAL A 310 -25.92 20.92 7.07
N GLY A 311 -26.60 19.78 7.15
CA GLY A 311 -27.66 19.43 6.20
C GLY A 311 -27.19 18.95 4.81
N SER A 312 -25.89 18.71 4.59
CA SER A 312 -25.36 18.30 3.29
C SER A 312 -25.83 16.91 2.81
N LEU A 313 -26.29 16.05 3.72
CA LEU A 313 -26.71 14.67 3.47
C LEU A 313 -28.23 14.46 3.70
N GLY A 314 -28.97 15.51 4.03
CA GLY A 314 -30.39 15.45 4.33
C GLY A 314 -30.80 16.58 5.27
N GLU A 315 -32.09 16.75 5.49
CA GLU A 315 -32.59 17.79 6.41
C GLU A 315 -31.98 17.59 7.82
N PHE A 316 -31.17 18.56 8.28
CA PHE A 316 -30.43 18.53 9.54
C PHE A 316 -29.35 17.43 9.68
N ILE A 317 -28.84 16.87 8.57
CA ILE A 317 -27.79 15.84 8.58
C ILE A 317 -26.62 16.26 7.67
N PRO A 318 -25.38 16.41 8.17
CA PRO A 318 -24.98 16.29 9.57
C PRO A 318 -25.59 17.39 10.46
N GLU A 319 -25.63 17.14 11.77
CA GLU A 319 -26.16 18.04 12.80
C GLU A 319 -25.27 19.27 13.04
N ASN A 320 -23.95 19.08 12.93
CA ASN A 320 -22.93 20.13 12.90
C ASN A 320 -22.04 19.93 11.66
N GLU A 321 -21.12 20.85 11.39
CA GLU A 321 -20.11 20.60 10.36
C GLU A 321 -19.25 19.39 10.75
N LEU A 322 -19.14 18.43 9.84
CA LEU A 322 -18.37 17.20 10.04
C LEU A 322 -17.11 17.24 9.20
N PHE A 323 -15.96 17.10 9.86
CA PHE A 323 -14.65 17.16 9.24
C PHE A 323 -13.95 15.81 9.36
N VAL A 324 -13.65 15.21 8.21
CA VAL A 324 -12.98 13.92 8.15
C VAL A 324 -11.88 13.93 7.10
N SER A 325 -10.88 13.07 7.27
CA SER A 325 -9.86 12.88 6.24
C SER A 325 -10.49 12.42 4.91
N PRO A 326 -9.85 12.67 3.75
CA PRO A 326 -10.33 12.21 2.44
C PRO A 326 -10.51 10.68 2.33
N GLY A 327 -9.77 9.93 3.15
CA GLY A 327 -9.82 8.47 3.24
C GLY A 327 -10.97 7.90 4.07
N HIS A 328 -11.58 8.72 4.93
CA HIS A 328 -12.53 8.25 5.92
C HIS A 328 -13.79 7.70 5.28
N ARG A 329 -14.29 6.56 5.75
CA ARG A 329 -15.47 5.93 5.15
C ARG A 329 -16.75 6.30 5.88
N MET A 330 -17.67 6.85 5.10
CA MET A 330 -19.02 7.22 5.48
C MET A 330 -20.00 6.12 5.10
N ILE A 331 -21.02 5.88 5.92
CA ILE A 331 -22.02 4.84 5.71
C ILE A 331 -23.31 5.54 5.29
N LEU A 332 -23.65 5.43 4.00
CA LEU A 332 -24.82 6.04 3.38
C LEU A 332 -25.68 4.96 2.73
N ASP A 333 -26.96 4.88 3.08
CA ASP A 333 -27.90 3.89 2.56
C ASP A 333 -27.36 2.45 2.61
N GLY A 334 -26.69 2.09 3.70
CA GLY A 334 -26.08 0.76 3.89
C GLY A 334 -24.84 0.50 3.03
N LYS A 335 -24.24 1.53 2.42
CA LYS A 335 -23.04 1.43 1.59
C LYS A 335 -21.89 2.23 2.18
N ILE A 336 -20.68 1.74 1.95
CA ILE A 336 -19.43 2.35 2.40
C ILE A 336 -18.88 3.24 1.28
N VAL A 337 -18.70 4.53 1.55
CA VAL A 337 -18.17 5.50 0.58
C VAL A 337 -17.11 6.36 1.24
N ALA A 338 -15.94 6.51 0.60
CA ALA A 338 -14.91 7.42 1.10
C ALA A 338 -15.36 8.89 0.99
N ALA A 339 -15.07 9.70 2.00
CA ALA A 339 -15.49 11.09 2.09
C ALA A 339 -15.15 11.92 0.84
N ARG A 340 -13.95 11.75 0.29
CA ARG A 340 -13.52 12.46 -0.92
C ARG A 340 -14.40 12.20 -2.15
N ASN A 341 -15.04 11.03 -2.22
CA ASN A 341 -15.90 10.67 -3.35
C ASN A 341 -17.27 11.35 -3.25
N LEU A 342 -17.59 11.97 -2.11
CA LEU A 342 -18.83 12.70 -1.86
C LEU A 342 -18.66 14.21 -2.07
N VAL A 343 -17.44 14.69 -2.31
CA VAL A 343 -17.15 16.11 -2.55
C VAL A 343 -17.89 16.57 -3.81
N ASN A 344 -18.77 17.54 -3.63
CA ASN A 344 -19.58 18.13 -4.70
C ASN A 344 -19.24 19.61 -4.95
N GLY A 345 -18.36 20.20 -4.14
CA GLY A 345 -17.90 21.58 -4.28
C GLY A 345 -18.85 22.64 -3.73
N GLU A 346 -19.99 22.24 -3.15
CA GLU A 346 -21.00 23.16 -2.62
C GLU A 346 -21.32 22.87 -1.15
N THR A 347 -21.93 21.72 -0.87
CA THR A 347 -22.36 21.30 0.48
C THR A 347 -21.39 20.31 1.12
N ILE A 348 -20.59 19.61 0.31
CA ILE A 348 -19.50 18.75 0.74
C ILE A 348 -18.26 19.22 -0.01
N VAL A 349 -17.29 19.77 0.72
CA VAL A 349 -16.15 20.50 0.14
C VAL A 349 -14.85 20.00 0.73
N GLN A 350 -13.77 20.13 -0.04
CA GLN A 350 -12.43 19.97 0.53
C GLN A 350 -12.01 21.31 1.13
N GLU A 351 -11.58 21.29 2.38
CA GLU A 351 -11.33 22.49 3.17
C GLU A 351 -9.84 22.68 3.46
N ASP A 352 -9.32 23.86 3.13
CA ASP A 352 -7.90 24.23 3.24
C ASP A 352 -7.63 25.34 4.26
N THR A 353 -8.65 25.75 5.01
CA THR A 353 -8.63 26.89 5.95
C THR A 353 -7.93 26.59 7.28
N HIS A 354 -7.60 25.33 7.56
CA HIS A 354 -7.06 24.89 8.83
C HIS A 354 -5.53 25.07 8.88
N GLU A 355 -5.03 25.93 9.78
CA GLU A 355 -3.59 26.16 9.96
C GLU A 355 -2.83 24.91 10.43
N THR A 356 -3.50 24.05 11.21
CA THR A 356 -2.98 22.76 11.66
C THR A 356 -4.07 21.70 11.58
N ILE A 357 -3.78 20.60 10.88
CA ILE A 357 -4.73 19.49 10.72
C ILE A 357 -4.38 18.42 11.74
N GLU A 358 -5.16 18.38 12.82
CA GLU A 358 -5.00 17.41 13.90
C GLU A 358 -6.09 16.35 13.80
N TYR A 359 -5.70 15.16 13.38
CA TYR A 359 -6.58 14.03 13.15
C TYR A 359 -6.54 13.04 14.31
N TYR A 360 -7.67 12.40 14.54
CA TYR A 360 -7.87 11.36 15.55
C TYR A 360 -8.60 10.17 14.94
N HIS A 361 -8.32 8.98 15.48
CA HIS A 361 -9.17 7.82 15.28
C HIS A 361 -9.10 6.90 16.50
N PHE A 362 -9.99 5.93 16.55
CA PHE A 362 -10.06 4.97 17.63
C PHE A 362 -10.57 3.63 17.13
N GLU A 363 -10.15 2.58 17.80
CA GLU A 363 -10.45 1.19 17.48
C GLU A 363 -11.32 0.57 18.57
N LEU A 364 -12.19 -0.35 18.16
CA LEU A 364 -13.01 -1.19 19.03
C LEU A 364 -12.58 -2.66 18.86
N ASP A 365 -13.16 -3.59 19.63
CA ASP A 365 -12.90 -5.03 19.44
C ASP A 365 -13.31 -5.57 18.05
N CYS A 366 -14.08 -4.79 17.30
CA CYS A 366 -14.55 -5.10 15.96
C CYS A 366 -14.61 -3.83 15.10
N HIS A 367 -14.64 -4.00 13.78
CA HIS A 367 -14.80 -2.87 12.87
C HIS A 367 -16.25 -2.38 12.91
N GLY A 368 -16.48 -1.33 13.70
CA GLY A 368 -17.80 -0.84 14.05
C GLY A 368 -18.28 0.28 13.13
N ILE A 369 -19.60 0.47 13.15
CA ILE A 369 -20.27 1.63 12.57
C ILE A 369 -20.77 2.47 13.74
N ILE A 370 -20.37 3.74 13.79
CA ILE A 370 -20.67 4.69 14.85
C ILE A 370 -21.44 5.89 14.29
N MET A 371 -21.94 6.74 15.16
CA MET A 371 -22.55 8.02 14.79
C MET A 371 -21.64 9.18 15.16
N THR A 372 -21.40 10.05 14.18
CA THR A 372 -20.49 11.20 14.27
C THR A 372 -21.16 12.43 13.68
N GLU A 373 -21.43 13.44 14.50
CA GLU A 373 -22.21 14.62 14.12
C GLU A 373 -23.54 14.27 13.41
N GLY A 374 -24.23 13.22 13.86
CA GLY A 374 -25.48 12.73 13.27
C GLY A 374 -25.33 11.87 12.00
N VAL A 375 -24.11 11.56 11.56
CA VAL A 375 -23.83 10.76 10.35
C VAL A 375 -23.17 9.43 10.73
N LEU A 376 -23.51 8.34 10.04
CA LEU A 376 -22.85 7.06 10.23
C LEU A 376 -21.46 7.03 9.57
N SER A 377 -20.46 6.58 10.32
CA SER A 377 -19.07 6.47 9.88
C SER A 377 -18.39 5.23 10.48
N GLU A 378 -17.24 4.84 9.94
CA GLU A 378 -16.49 3.67 10.40
C GLU A 378 -15.62 3.96 11.64
N THR A 379 -15.36 2.93 12.46
CA THR A 379 -14.25 2.94 13.42
C THR A 379 -12.96 2.49 12.77
N PHE A 380 -11.83 2.62 13.47
CA PHE A 380 -10.56 2.18 12.94
C PHE A 380 -10.56 0.66 12.73
N LEU A 381 -10.03 0.23 11.58
CA LEU A 381 -9.69 -1.16 11.30
C LEU A 381 -8.16 -1.27 11.20
N GLU A 382 -7.55 -2.01 12.12
CA GLU A 382 -6.12 -2.29 12.04
C GLU A 382 -5.83 -3.21 10.84
N LEU A 383 -5.30 -2.62 9.77
CA LEU A 383 -4.75 -3.33 8.62
C LEU A 383 -3.22 -3.26 8.68
N GLY A 384 -2.57 -4.38 8.99
CA GLY A 384 -1.12 -4.43 9.21
C GLY A 384 -0.70 -3.42 10.28
N ASP A 385 0.32 -2.61 10.01
CA ASP A 385 0.84 -1.60 10.95
C ASP A 385 0.20 -0.21 10.80
N SER A 386 -1.05 -0.15 10.33
CA SER A 386 -1.78 1.11 10.11
C SER A 386 -1.80 2.06 11.33
N LYS A 387 -1.66 1.54 12.55
CA LYS A 387 -1.51 2.34 13.78
C LYS A 387 -0.23 3.18 13.85
N LEU A 388 0.85 2.79 13.14
CA LEU A 388 2.11 3.55 13.11
C LEU A 388 1.94 4.95 12.53
N ALA A 389 0.93 5.16 11.69
CA ALA A 389 0.63 6.49 11.15
C ALA A 389 0.20 7.49 12.24
N PHE A 390 -0.22 7.00 13.42
CA PHE A 390 -0.68 7.79 14.55
C PHE A 390 0.35 7.91 15.69
N GLN A 391 1.61 7.57 15.44
CA GLN A 391 2.68 7.62 16.45
C GLN A 391 3.63 8.83 16.30
N LYS A 392 3.20 9.91 15.64
CA LYS A 392 4.04 11.09 15.36
C LYS A 392 3.63 12.34 16.13
#